data_AF-A0A1Q6RVB2-F1
#
_entry.id   AF-A0A1Q6RVB2-F1
#
_cell.length_a   1.000
_cell.length_b   1.000
_cell.length_c   1.000
_cell.angle_alpha   90.00
_cell.angle_beta   90.00
_cell.angle_gamma   90.00
#
_symmetry.space_group_name_H-M   'P 1'
#
loop_
_entity.id
_entity.type
_entity.pdbx_description
1 polymer ?
#
loop_
_entity_poly.entity_id
_entity_poly.type
_entity_poly.pdbx_seq_one_letter_code
_entity_poly.pdbx_strand_id
1 'polypeptide(L)'
;MNTLLAAGLNENLAEIVGKLQTLMDSFWIYIVMALAGVVVVWGAFVGIKIAIAHKNEEKINARDMVKNLIIGIIIIFVVAMGAPLLINGLSAWVTA
;
A
#
# COMPACT_ATOMS: atom_id res chain seq x y z
N MET A 1 -37.20 19.19 1.30
CA MET A 1 -36.62 18.51 0.11
C MET A 1 -35.12 18.27 0.29
N ASN A 2 -34.32 19.30 0.59
CA ASN A 2 -32.84 19.18 0.68
C ASN A 2 -32.34 18.23 1.78
N THR A 3 -33.01 18.17 2.92
CA THR A 3 -32.67 17.30 4.06
C THR A 3 -32.96 15.82 3.82
N LEU A 4 -34.03 15.52 3.07
CA LEU A 4 -34.39 14.15 2.70
C LEU A 4 -33.48 13.59 1.61
N LEU A 5 -33.05 14.45 0.66
CA LEU A 5 -32.04 14.09 -0.33
C LEU A 5 -30.68 13.86 0.33
N ALA A 6 -30.25 14.75 1.24
CA ALA A 6 -29.00 14.58 1.98
C ALA A 6 -28.97 13.31 2.84
N ALA A 7 -30.08 12.96 3.50
CA ALA A 7 -30.20 11.73 4.28
C ALA A 7 -30.03 10.48 3.38
N GLY A 8 -30.70 10.42 2.23
CA GLY A 8 -30.58 9.30 1.30
C GLY A 8 -29.20 9.17 0.64
N LEU A 9 -28.51 10.30 0.40
CA LEU A 9 -27.12 10.29 -0.06
C LEU A 9 -26.16 9.78 1.02
N ASN A 10 -26.33 10.19 2.28
CA ASN A 10 -25.46 9.76 3.38
C ASN A 10 -25.60 8.25 3.65
N GLU A 11 -26.82 7.73 3.57
CA GLU A 11 -27.10 6.30 3.70
C GLU A 11 -26.44 5.48 2.58
N ASN A 12 -26.52 5.94 1.32
CA ASN A 12 -25.82 5.30 0.19
C ASN A 12 -24.29 5.35 0.36
N LEU A 13 -23.75 6.47 0.83
CA LEU A 13 -22.30 6.60 1.07
C LEU A 13 -21.85 5.67 2.20
N ALA A 14 -22.63 5.54 3.27
CA ALA A 14 -22.35 4.63 4.38
C ALA A 14 -22.31 3.18 3.90
N GLU A 15 -23.28 2.80 3.06
CA GLU A 15 -23.33 1.46 2.48
C GLU A 15 -22.12 1.18 1.56
N ILE A 16 -21.72 2.15 0.74
CA ILE A 16 -20.53 2.04 -0.13
C ILE A 16 -19.26 1.90 0.71
N VAL A 17 -19.08 2.73 1.73
CA VAL A 17 -17.89 2.68 2.60
C VAL A 17 -17.84 1.33 3.35
N GLY A 18 -18.96 0.82 3.84
CA GLY A 18 -19.02 -0.50 4.48
C GLY A 18 -18.69 -1.65 3.55
N LYS A 19 -19.15 -1.62 2.29
CA LYS A 19 -18.74 -2.59 1.26
C LYS A 19 -17.25 -2.46 0.95
N LEU A 20 -16.72 -1.24 0.86
CA LEU A 20 -15.31 -0.98 0.61
C LEU A 20 -14.42 -1.52 1.74
N GLN A 21 -14.84 -1.36 3.00
CA GLN A 21 -14.17 -1.94 4.17
C GLN A 21 -14.15 -3.46 4.11
N THR A 22 -15.30 -4.08 3.86
CA THR A 22 -15.41 -5.55 3.77
C THR A 22 -14.51 -6.12 2.67
N LEU A 23 -14.50 -5.45 1.51
CA LEU A 23 -13.62 -5.81 0.40
C LEU A 23 -12.15 -5.62 0.80
N MET A 24 -11.80 -4.47 1.37
CA MET A 24 -10.43 -4.20 1.79
C MET A 24 -9.93 -5.23 2.82
N ASP A 25 -10.71 -5.58 3.83
CA ASP A 25 -10.34 -6.59 4.84
C ASP A 25 -10.12 -7.96 4.19
N SER A 26 -10.98 -8.32 3.23
CA SER A 26 -10.85 -9.57 2.47
C SER A 26 -9.62 -9.59 1.58
N PHE A 27 -9.31 -8.49 0.89
CA PHE A 27 -8.18 -8.39 -0.04
C PHE A 27 -6.86 -8.04 0.64
N TRP A 28 -6.88 -7.55 1.87
CA TRP A 28 -5.73 -7.03 2.60
C TRP A 28 -4.57 -8.02 2.61
N ILE A 29 -4.81 -9.24 3.07
CA ILE A 29 -3.76 -10.25 3.21
C ILE A 29 -3.18 -10.64 1.86
N TYR A 30 -4.01 -10.72 0.82
CA TYR A 30 -3.56 -11.04 -0.53
C TYR A 30 -2.70 -9.92 -1.13
N ILE A 31 -3.07 -8.66 -0.90
CA ILE A 31 -2.27 -7.49 -1.30
C ILE A 31 -0.93 -7.51 -0.59
N VAL A 32 -0.91 -7.71 0.74
CA VAL A 32 0.35 -7.80 1.52
C VAL A 32 1.23 -8.95 1.04
N MET A 33 0.66 -10.13 0.79
CA MET A 33 1.40 -11.28 0.29
C MET A 33 1.99 -11.03 -1.10
N ALA A 34 1.23 -10.42 -2.01
CA ALA A 34 1.72 -10.08 -3.35
C ALA A 34 2.87 -9.07 -3.27
N LEU A 35 2.73 -8.03 -2.45
CA LEU A 35 3.77 -7.02 -2.23
C LEU A 35 5.02 -7.63 -1.59
N ALA A 36 4.86 -8.53 -0.62
CA ALA A 36 5.97 -9.26 -0.02
C ALA A 36 6.72 -10.11 -1.05
N GLY A 37 6.01 -10.80 -1.96
CA GLY A 37 6.61 -11.54 -3.05
C GLY A 37 7.48 -10.66 -3.96
N VAL A 38 6.99 -9.47 -4.32
CA VAL A 38 7.76 -8.50 -5.12
C VAL A 38 9.04 -8.08 -4.40
N VAL A 39 8.95 -7.77 -3.10
CA VAL A 39 10.12 -7.36 -2.29
C VAL A 39 11.16 -8.48 -2.20
N VAL A 40 10.74 -9.74 -2.04
CA VAL A 40 11.66 -10.88 -1.99
C VAL A 40 12.40 -11.07 -3.32
N VAL A 41 11.68 -11.03 -4.44
CA VAL A 41 12.29 -11.19 -5.78
C VAL A 41 13.27 -10.06 -6.06
N TRP A 42 12.87 -8.81 -5.80
CA TRP A 42 13.72 -7.65 -6.00
C TRP A 42 14.92 -7.63 -5.04
N GLY A 43 14.72 -8.01 -3.78
CA GLY A 43 15.77 -8.12 -2.78
C GLY A 43 16.83 -9.17 -3.15
N ALA A 44 16.40 -10.35 -3.64
CA ALA A 44 17.30 -11.38 -4.14
C ALA A 44 18.11 -10.89 -5.36
N PHE A 45 17.45 -10.23 -6.31
CA PHE A 45 18.11 -9.66 -7.50
C PHE A 45 19.18 -8.62 -7.13
N VAL A 46 18.86 -7.70 -6.23
CA VAL A 46 19.81 -6.70 -5.71
C VAL A 46 20.95 -7.38 -4.95
N GLY A 47 20.65 -8.38 -4.12
CA GLY A 47 21.63 -9.12 -3.33
C GLY A 47 22.69 -9.83 -4.18
N ILE A 48 22.28 -10.50 -5.26
CA ILE A 48 23.19 -11.18 -6.20
C ILE A 48 24.10 -10.15 -6.90
N LYS A 49 23.55 -9.01 -7.35
CA LYS A 49 24.35 -7.95 -7.97
C LYS A 49 25.40 -7.37 -7.03
N ILE A 50 25.12 -7.27 -5.74
CA ILE A 50 26.10 -6.80 -4.74
C ILE A 50 27.20 -7.85 -4.52
N ALA A 51 26.84 -9.13 -4.44
CA ALA A 51 27.80 -10.20 -4.18
C ALA A 51 28.85 -10.35 -5.32
N ILE A 52 28.47 -10.00 -6.56
CA ILE A 52 29.32 -10.11 -7.75
C ILE A 52 30.03 -8.78 -8.09
N ALA A 53 29.70 -7.67 -7.42
CA ALA A 53 30.29 -6.36 -7.71
C ALA A 53 31.80 -6.33 -7.36
N HIS A 54 32.65 -6.44 -8.38
CA HIS A 54 34.11 -6.47 -8.22
C HIS A 54 34.78 -5.10 -8.48
N LYS A 55 34.14 -4.19 -9.22
CA LYS A 55 34.66 -2.83 -9.50
C LYS A 55 33.96 -1.73 -8.68
N ASN A 56 34.70 -0.65 -8.38
CA ASN A 56 34.21 0.46 -7.55
C ASN A 56 32.98 1.18 -8.14
N GLU A 57 32.83 1.21 -9.46
CA GLU A 57 31.66 1.77 -10.14
C GLU A 57 30.41 0.88 -9.99
N GLU A 58 30.55 -0.44 -10.07
CA GLU A 58 29.45 -1.39 -9.83
C GLU A 58 29.00 -1.37 -8.37
N LYS A 59 29.92 -1.13 -7.43
CA LYS A 59 29.63 -0.98 -6.01
C LYS A 59 28.79 0.27 -5.70
N ILE A 60 29.02 1.37 -6.41
CA ILE A 60 28.19 2.59 -6.31
C ILE A 60 26.79 2.34 -6.86
N ASN A 61 26.69 1.73 -8.05
CA ASN A 61 25.39 1.44 -8.66
C ASN A 61 24.55 0.47 -7.81
N ALA A 62 25.19 -0.55 -7.24
CA ALA A 62 24.53 -1.50 -6.35
C ALA A 62 24.05 -0.82 -5.05
N ARG A 63 24.82 0.12 -4.49
CA ARG A 63 24.39 0.92 -3.33
C ARG A 63 23.19 1.81 -3.64
N ASP A 64 23.12 2.42 -4.82
CA ASP A 64 21.95 3.21 -5.22
C ASP A 64 20.73 2.32 -5.50
N MET A 65 20.91 1.12 -6.06
CA MET A 65 19.84 0.13 -6.17
C MET A 65 19.29 -0.27 -4.80
N VAL A 66 20.13 -0.43 -3.77
CA VAL A 66 19.69 -0.72 -2.40
C VAL A 66 18.91 0.44 -1.81
N LYS A 67 19.34 1.69 -2.00
CA LYS A 67 18.57 2.87 -1.53
C LYS A 67 17.18 2.90 -2.17
N ASN A 68 17.09 2.65 -3.48
CA ASN A 68 15.80 2.60 -4.17
C ASN A 68 14.93 1.45 -3.67
N LEU A 69 15.50 0.28 -3.37
CA LEU A 69 14.78 -0.84 -2.75
C LEU A 69 14.22 -0.45 -1.37
N ILE A 70 15.02 0.19 -0.53
CA ILE A 70 14.60 0.64 0.81
C ILE A 70 13.48 1.66 0.71
N ILE A 71 13.61 2.64 -0.19
CA ILE A 71 12.55 3.64 -0.45
C ILE A 71 11.27 2.95 -0.92
N GLY A 72 11.38 1.96 -1.83
CA GLY A 72 10.24 1.17 -2.30
C GLY A 72 9.54 0.41 -1.17
N ILE A 73 10.29 -0.23 -0.28
CA ILE A 73 9.74 -0.93 0.89
C ILE A 73 8.99 0.05 1.80
N ILE A 74 9.54 1.24 2.05
CA ILE A 74 8.89 2.27 2.86
C ILE A 74 7.58 2.73 2.21
N ILE A 75 7.57 3.00 0.90
CA ILE A 75 6.37 3.40 0.17
C ILE A 75 5.30 2.30 0.24
N ILE A 76 5.68 1.04 0.01
CA ILE A 76 4.78 -0.12 0.09
C ILE A 76 4.16 -0.22 1.49
N PHE A 77 4.96 -0.05 2.54
CA PHE A 77 4.47 -0.08 3.92
C PHE A 77 3.47 1.05 4.20
N VAL A 78 3.78 2.26 3.76
CA VAL A 78 2.89 3.42 3.93
C VAL A 78 1.59 3.25 3.13
N VAL A 79 1.65 2.73 1.89
CA VAL A 79 0.45 2.50 1.07
C VAL A 79 -0.40 1.38 1.65
N ALA A 80 0.24 0.28 2.07
CA ALA A 80 -0.45 -0.80 2.75
C ALA A 80 -1.12 -0.23 4.00
N MET A 81 -0.39 0.30 4.98
CA MET A 81 -1.00 0.78 6.23
C MET A 81 -1.94 1.99 6.03
N GLY A 82 -1.71 2.79 4.99
CA GLY A 82 -2.45 4.02 4.71
C GLY A 82 -3.82 3.77 4.10
N ALA A 83 -3.98 2.79 3.21
CA ALA A 83 -5.28 2.53 2.58
C ALA A 83 -6.39 2.17 3.59
N PRO A 84 -6.17 1.30 4.60
CA PRO A 84 -7.13 1.07 5.68
C PRO A 84 -7.39 2.26 6.56
N LEU A 85 -6.35 3.05 6.86
CA LEU A 85 -6.51 4.25 7.67
C LEU A 85 -7.38 5.30 6.96
N LEU A 86 -7.22 5.48 5.65
CA LEU A 86 -8.04 6.39 4.85
C LEU A 86 -9.50 5.93 4.80
N ILE A 87 -9.75 4.63 4.64
CA ILE A 87 -11.10 4.07 4.60
C ILE A 87 -11.78 4.19 5.97
N ASN A 88 -11.05 3.97 7.07
CA ASN A 88 -11.56 4.19 8.41
C ASN A 88 -11.86 5.68 8.70
N GLY A 89 -11.04 6.60 8.17
CA GLY A 89 -11.31 8.04 8.22
C GLY A 89 -12.57 8.44 7.45
N LEU A 90 -12.77 7.88 6.25
CA LEU A 90 -14.00 8.07 5.46
C LEU A 90 -15.23 7.50 6.19
N SER A 91 -15.09 6.33 6.80
CA SER A 91 -16.15 5.72 7.60
C SER A 91 -16.56 6.60 8.77
N ALA A 92 -15.61 7.18 9.50
CA ALA A 92 -15.87 8.09 10.60
C ALA A 92 -16.54 9.40 10.14
N TRP A 93 -16.19 9.91 8.96
CA TRP A 93 -16.78 11.13 8.41
C TRP A 93 -18.24 10.93 7.94
N VAL A 94 -18.56 9.78 7.34
CA VAL A 94 -19.92 9.47 6.87
C VAL A 94 -20.88 9.14 8.02
N THR A 95 -20.34 8.64 9.15
CA THR A 95 -21.14 8.29 10.35
C THR A 95 -21.22 9.40 11.39
N ALA A 96 -20.47 10.49 11.22
CA ALA A 96 -20.54 11.70 12.06
C ALA A 96 -21.71 12.61 11.65
#